data_AF-A0A2S2N723-F1
#
_entry.id   AF-A0A2S2N723-F1
#
_cell.length_a   1.000
_cell.length_b   1.000
_cell.length_c   1.000
_cell.angle_alpha   90.00
_cell.angle_beta   90.00
_cell.angle_gamma   90.00
#
_symmetry.space_group_name_H-M   'P 1'
#
loop_
_entity.id
_entity.type
_entity.pdbx_description
1 polymer ?
#
loop_
_entity_poly.entity_id
_entity_poly.type
_entity_poly.pdbx_seq_one_letter_code
_entity_poly.pdbx_strand_id
1 'polypeptide(L)'
;FFKVLKEALEWLNNWETNLKKNIIKDDEFLTKQTADGLRITIKSTLDLIYYLLNECNFSYVLTYKMNQDCLEKFFGMIRQVAGPNDHPSTPTYLHLYRILSVYSLIKPPKTGNCTILEENIPVITINDIRQIINPKNKSSIRQEKVLKLKNKIDTIIEEGVWDFDDVFQEHNYFNRNSTVFDCVVYFLSGYINKKLNSNIKCKQCLDSLKPEYGQVIIAEAELVNLKTRGFLTHPNKNLYLIIQM
;
A
#
# COMPACT_ATOMS: atom_id res chain seq x y z
N PHE A 1 -4.45 -18.69 -33.78
CA PHE A 1 -4.72 -17.63 -32.79
C PHE A 1 -5.17 -16.32 -33.45
N PHE A 2 -4.36 -15.67 -34.30
CA PHE A 2 -4.74 -14.42 -34.98
C PHE A 2 -6.06 -14.51 -35.79
N LYS A 3 -6.25 -15.58 -36.54
CA LYS A 3 -7.52 -15.85 -37.28
C LYS A 3 -8.72 -15.97 -36.35
N VAL A 4 -8.57 -16.68 -35.23
CA VAL A 4 -9.62 -16.87 -34.21
C VAL A 4 -10.04 -15.53 -33.59
N LEU A 5 -9.09 -14.62 -33.33
CA LEU A 5 -9.40 -13.28 -32.81
C LEU A 5 -10.18 -12.43 -33.83
N LYS A 6 -9.89 -12.55 -35.13
CA LYS A 6 -10.67 -11.89 -36.18
C LYS A 6 -12.09 -12.43 -36.26
N GLU A 7 -12.23 -13.76 -36.25
CA GLU A 7 -13.53 -14.44 -36.25
C GLU A 7 -14.35 -14.07 -35.01
N ALA A 8 -13.71 -13.97 -33.84
CA ALA A 8 -14.36 -13.54 -32.61
C ALA A 8 -14.87 -12.09 -32.68
N LEU A 9 -14.13 -11.19 -33.33
CA LEU A 9 -14.57 -9.80 -33.53
C LEU A 9 -15.78 -9.72 -34.47
N GLU A 10 -15.77 -10.48 -35.57
CA GLU A 10 -16.90 -10.58 -36.49
C GLU A 10 -18.12 -11.18 -35.81
N TRP A 11 -17.93 -12.23 -35.01
CA TRP A 11 -19.00 -12.83 -34.22
C TRP A 11 -19.61 -11.83 -33.23
N LEU A 12 -18.79 -11.05 -32.51
CA LEU A 12 -19.26 -10.00 -31.60
C LEU A 12 -20.07 -8.93 -32.32
N ASN A 13 -19.64 -8.52 -33.53
CA ASN A 13 -20.39 -7.58 -34.37
C ASN A 13 -21.75 -8.11 -34.80
N ASN A 14 -21.79 -9.38 -35.20
CA ASN A 14 -23.03 -10.03 -35.64
C ASN A 14 -24.01 -10.18 -34.46
N TRP A 15 -23.51 -10.54 -33.29
CA TRP A 15 -24.31 -10.65 -32.07
C TRP A 15 -24.92 -9.30 -31.67
N GLU A 16 -24.14 -8.21 -31.70
CA GLU A 16 -24.63 -6.84 -31.45
C GLU A 16 -25.64 -6.38 -32.53
N THR A 17 -25.45 -6.79 -33.78
CA THR A 17 -26.38 -6.49 -34.88
C THR A 17 -27.73 -7.19 -34.68
N ASN A 18 -27.73 -8.42 -34.16
CA ASN A 18 -28.96 -9.14 -33.84
C ASN A 18 -29.75 -8.49 -32.70
N LEU A 19 -29.05 -7.90 -31.72
CA LEU A 19 -29.67 -7.06 -30.69
C LEU A 19 -30.30 -5.80 -31.31
N LYS A 20 -29.58 -5.08 -32.18
CA LYS A 20 -30.12 -3.89 -32.88
C LYS A 20 -31.32 -4.21 -33.78
N LYS A 21 -31.42 -5.44 -34.28
CA LYS A 21 -32.55 -5.94 -35.08
C LYS A 21 -33.72 -6.43 -34.22
N ASN A 22 -33.65 -6.32 -32.89
CA ASN A 22 -34.63 -6.87 -31.92
C ASN A 22 -34.86 -8.38 -32.07
N ILE A 23 -33.86 -9.13 -32.56
CA ILE A 23 -33.91 -10.60 -32.64
C ILE A 23 -33.61 -11.21 -31.26
N ILE A 24 -32.82 -10.51 -30.46
CA ILE A 24 -32.30 -10.89 -29.16
C ILE A 24 -32.65 -9.75 -28.19
N LYS A 25 -32.94 -10.07 -26.93
CA LYS A 25 -33.25 -9.07 -25.91
C LYS A 25 -31.99 -8.49 -25.26
N ASP A 26 -32.10 -7.33 -24.63
CA ASP A 26 -30.96 -6.67 -23.97
C ASP A 26 -30.33 -7.49 -22.82
N ASP A 27 -31.11 -8.35 -22.16
CA ASP A 27 -30.65 -9.26 -21.10
C ASP A 27 -29.90 -10.49 -21.64
N GLU A 28 -30.00 -10.76 -22.93
CA GLU A 28 -29.31 -11.85 -23.63
C GLU A 28 -27.99 -11.38 -24.28
N PHE A 29 -27.59 -10.12 -24.06
CA PHE A 29 -26.33 -9.56 -24.55
C PHE A 29 -25.45 -9.05 -23.41
N LEU A 30 -24.17 -8.83 -23.73
CA LEU A 30 -23.21 -8.23 -22.81
C LEU A 30 -23.62 -6.80 -22.44
N THR A 31 -23.26 -6.35 -21.23
CA THR A 31 -23.38 -4.92 -20.94
C THR A 31 -22.57 -4.12 -21.94
N LYS A 32 -23.05 -2.91 -22.27
CA LYS A 32 -22.38 -2.04 -23.26
C LYS A 32 -20.90 -1.85 -22.94
N GLN A 33 -20.56 -1.63 -21.66
CA GLN A 33 -19.19 -1.47 -21.19
C GLN A 33 -18.33 -2.71 -21.44
N THR A 34 -18.88 -3.91 -21.16
CA THR A 34 -18.15 -5.16 -21.39
C THR A 34 -17.96 -5.44 -22.88
N ALA A 35 -18.98 -5.20 -23.70
CA ALA A 35 -18.90 -5.38 -25.15
C ALA A 35 -17.86 -4.44 -25.78
N ASP A 36 -17.89 -3.16 -25.41
CA ASP A 36 -16.92 -2.15 -25.87
C ASP A 36 -15.49 -2.50 -25.41
N GLY A 37 -15.34 -2.89 -24.14
CA GLY A 37 -14.06 -3.33 -23.58
C GLY A 37 -13.48 -4.52 -24.35
N LEU A 38 -14.29 -5.56 -24.56
CA LEU A 38 -13.88 -6.76 -25.31
C LEU A 38 -13.47 -6.43 -26.75
N ARG A 39 -14.24 -5.57 -27.43
CA ARG A 39 -13.95 -5.09 -28.78
C ARG A 39 -12.61 -4.37 -28.85
N ILE A 40 -12.36 -3.46 -27.91
CA ILE A 40 -11.09 -2.72 -27.81
C ILE A 40 -9.94 -3.70 -27.55
N THR A 41 -10.08 -4.63 -26.60
CA THR A 41 -9.04 -5.61 -26.28
C THR A 41 -8.69 -6.48 -27.49
N ILE A 42 -9.68 -7.01 -28.22
CA ILE A 42 -9.44 -7.84 -29.40
C ILE A 42 -8.73 -7.02 -30.49
N LYS A 43 -9.22 -5.81 -30.77
CA LYS A 43 -8.63 -4.95 -31.81
C LYS A 43 -7.20 -4.55 -31.48
N SER A 44 -6.96 -4.05 -30.27
CA SER A 44 -5.61 -3.68 -29.81
C SER A 44 -4.65 -4.87 -29.81
N THR A 45 -5.13 -6.08 -29.48
CA THR A 45 -4.30 -7.30 -29.52
C THR A 45 -3.94 -7.67 -30.96
N LEU A 46 -4.88 -7.58 -31.90
CA LEU A 46 -4.63 -7.84 -33.32
C LEU A 46 -3.61 -6.84 -33.89
N ASP A 47 -3.80 -5.55 -33.62
CA ASP A 47 -2.91 -4.47 -34.10
C ASP A 47 -1.49 -4.65 -33.53
N LEU A 48 -1.36 -5.00 -32.24
CA LEU A 48 -0.07 -5.26 -31.61
C LEU A 48 0.62 -6.51 -32.18
N ILE A 49 -0.12 -7.59 -32.41
CA ILE A 49 0.45 -8.80 -33.05
C ILE A 49 0.93 -8.48 -34.46
N TYR A 50 0.15 -7.73 -35.24
CA TYR A 50 0.52 -7.33 -36.60
C TYR A 50 1.80 -6.49 -36.60
N TYR A 51 1.90 -5.51 -35.71
CA TYR A 51 3.09 -4.68 -35.55
C TYR A 51 4.33 -5.50 -35.17
N LEU A 52 4.21 -6.38 -34.16
CA LEU A 52 5.35 -7.18 -33.70
C LEU A 52 5.84 -8.18 -34.75
N LEU A 53 4.95 -8.78 -35.52
CA LEU A 53 5.33 -9.75 -36.55
C LEU A 53 5.89 -9.08 -37.81
N ASN A 54 5.28 -7.98 -38.27
CA ASN A 54 5.62 -7.40 -39.57
C ASN A 54 6.62 -6.25 -39.48
N GLU A 55 6.51 -5.36 -38.48
CA GLU A 55 7.41 -4.20 -38.34
C GLU A 55 8.65 -4.56 -37.53
N CYS A 56 8.49 -5.36 -36.46
CA CYS A 56 9.60 -5.76 -35.60
C CYS A 56 10.24 -7.11 -35.98
N ASN A 57 9.70 -7.84 -36.97
CA ASN A 57 10.21 -9.12 -37.46
C ASN A 57 10.37 -10.21 -36.37
N PHE A 58 9.51 -10.24 -35.36
CA PHE A 58 9.52 -11.34 -34.38
C PHE A 58 8.97 -12.64 -34.99
N SER A 59 9.56 -13.79 -34.64
CA SER A 59 9.12 -15.09 -35.17
C SER A 59 7.77 -15.56 -34.62
N TYR A 60 7.41 -15.14 -33.41
CA TYR A 60 6.13 -15.44 -32.77
C TYR A 60 5.84 -14.40 -31.67
N VAL A 61 4.56 -14.30 -31.26
CA VAL A 61 4.10 -13.39 -30.20
C VAL A 61 3.39 -14.18 -29.10
N LEU A 62 3.80 -13.96 -27.85
CA LEU A 62 3.19 -14.56 -26.67
C LEU A 62 2.20 -13.59 -26.02
N THR A 63 0.91 -13.78 -26.26
CA THR A 63 -0.15 -12.93 -25.68
C THR A 63 -0.37 -13.14 -24.19
N TYR A 64 0.14 -14.23 -23.61
CA TYR A 64 0.08 -14.49 -22.16
C TYR A 64 0.66 -13.34 -21.32
N LYS A 65 1.65 -12.60 -21.84
CA LYS A 65 2.26 -11.47 -21.12
C LYS A 65 1.48 -10.15 -21.24
N MET A 66 0.39 -10.12 -22.01
CA MET A 66 -0.44 -8.92 -22.24
C MET A 66 -1.56 -8.75 -21.20
N ASN A 67 -1.50 -9.50 -20.09
CA ASN A 67 -2.49 -9.45 -19.01
C ASN A 67 -1.89 -8.89 -17.70
N GLN A 68 -2.77 -8.64 -16.73
CA GLN A 68 -2.39 -8.09 -15.43
C GLN A 68 -2.05 -9.17 -14.39
N ASP A 69 -2.13 -10.46 -14.74
CA ASP A 69 -1.90 -11.58 -13.82
C ASP A 69 -0.55 -11.48 -13.09
N CYS A 70 0.49 -11.04 -13.77
CA CYS A 70 1.81 -10.85 -13.16
C CYS A 70 1.77 -9.83 -11.99
N LEU A 71 0.99 -8.76 -12.15
CA LEU A 71 0.79 -7.75 -11.12
C LEU A 71 -0.08 -8.28 -9.97
N GLU A 72 -1.15 -9.02 -10.28
CA GLU A 72 -2.00 -9.63 -9.26
C GLU A 72 -1.24 -10.68 -8.43
N LYS A 73 -0.41 -11.50 -9.08
CA LYS A 73 0.49 -12.44 -8.42
C LYS A 73 1.47 -11.71 -7.50
N PHE A 74 2.00 -10.57 -7.93
CA PHE A 74 2.87 -9.73 -7.10
C PHE A 74 2.14 -9.18 -5.86
N PHE A 75 0.93 -8.67 -6.01
CA PHE A 75 0.12 -8.25 -4.85
C PHE A 75 -0.21 -9.41 -3.91
N GLY A 76 -0.47 -10.61 -4.46
CA GLY A 76 -0.63 -11.83 -3.66
C GLY A 76 0.61 -12.17 -2.85
N MET A 77 1.80 -12.02 -3.45
CA MET A 77 3.07 -12.20 -2.75
C MET A 77 3.24 -11.20 -1.61
N ILE A 78 2.92 -9.93 -1.84
CA ILE A 78 2.98 -8.90 -0.77
C ILE A 78 2.06 -9.25 0.39
N ARG A 79 0.82 -9.68 0.13
CA ARG A 79 -0.12 -10.11 1.17
C ARG A 79 0.42 -11.31 1.95
N GLN A 80 0.98 -12.30 1.26
CA GLN A 80 1.59 -13.47 1.93
C GLN A 80 2.76 -13.08 2.85
N VAL A 81 3.60 -12.13 2.44
CA VAL A 81 4.73 -11.66 3.27
C VAL A 81 4.24 -10.81 4.45
N ALA A 82 3.09 -10.15 4.34
CA ALA A 82 2.46 -9.43 5.45
C ALA A 82 1.90 -10.37 6.55
N GLY A 83 1.91 -11.69 6.32
CA GLY A 83 1.49 -12.70 7.28
C GLY A 83 -0.02 -12.58 7.60
N PRO A 84 -0.43 -12.48 8.88
CA PRO A 84 -1.85 -12.38 9.24
C PRO A 84 -2.49 -11.03 8.89
N ASN A 85 -1.72 -10.07 8.36
CA ASN A 85 -2.21 -8.76 7.97
C ASN A 85 -2.56 -8.73 6.46
N ASP A 86 -3.70 -9.31 6.10
CA ASP A 86 -4.17 -9.39 4.70
C ASP A 86 -4.41 -8.03 4.03
N HIS A 87 -4.59 -6.97 4.83
CA HIS A 87 -4.85 -5.60 4.37
C HIS A 87 -3.79 -4.65 4.93
N PRO A 88 -2.54 -4.72 4.44
CA PRO A 88 -1.47 -3.86 4.92
C PRO A 88 -1.80 -2.38 4.67
N SER A 89 -1.52 -1.52 5.65
CA SER A 89 -1.59 -0.07 5.47
C SER A 89 -0.58 0.39 4.42
N THR A 90 -0.81 1.54 3.78
CA THR A 90 0.07 2.10 2.74
C THR A 90 1.56 2.15 3.16
N PRO A 91 1.92 2.57 4.39
CA PRO A 91 3.32 2.55 4.83
C PRO A 91 3.90 1.13 4.95
N THR A 92 3.08 0.16 5.36
CA THR A 92 3.48 -1.26 5.47
C THR A 92 3.68 -1.87 4.09
N TYR A 93 2.76 -1.61 3.17
CA TYR A 93 2.88 -2.00 1.77
C TYR A 93 4.17 -1.46 1.14
N LEU A 94 4.48 -0.18 1.36
CA LEU A 94 5.69 0.45 0.80
C LEU A 94 6.98 -0.21 1.33
N HIS A 95 7.03 -0.54 2.62
CA HIS A 95 8.17 -1.27 3.19
C HIS A 95 8.30 -2.67 2.59
N LEU A 96 7.20 -3.42 2.49
CA LEU A 96 7.19 -4.76 1.90
C LEU A 96 7.59 -4.73 0.43
N TYR A 97 7.10 -3.76 -0.33
CA TYR A 97 7.48 -3.53 -1.72
C TYR A 97 8.98 -3.31 -1.88
N ARG A 98 9.57 -2.43 -1.06
CA ARG A 98 11.01 -2.16 -1.06
C ARG A 98 11.81 -3.41 -0.73
N ILE A 99 11.41 -4.14 0.32
CA ILE A 99 12.07 -5.38 0.73
C ILE A 99 12.02 -6.41 -0.39
N LEU A 100 10.86 -6.67 -1.00
CA LEU A 100 10.71 -7.64 -2.07
C LEU A 100 11.48 -7.27 -3.34
N SER A 101 11.53 -5.98 -3.68
CA SER A 101 12.29 -5.48 -4.83
C SER A 101 13.80 -5.68 -4.67
N VAL A 102 14.31 -5.56 -3.44
CA VAL A 102 15.72 -5.79 -3.12
C VAL A 102 16.01 -7.28 -2.96
N TYR A 103 15.08 -8.03 -2.37
CA TYR A 103 15.21 -9.46 -2.11
C TYR A 103 15.27 -10.28 -3.41
N SER A 104 14.52 -9.89 -4.44
CA SER A 104 14.59 -10.53 -5.77
C SER A 104 15.95 -10.37 -6.46
N LEU A 105 16.70 -9.32 -6.14
CA LEU A 105 18.03 -9.06 -6.69
C LEU A 105 19.14 -9.77 -5.90
N ILE A 106 18.98 -9.88 -4.58
CA ILE A 106 20.02 -10.42 -3.69
C ILE A 106 19.93 -11.94 -3.56
N LYS A 107 18.72 -12.51 -3.63
CA LYS A 107 18.54 -13.94 -3.39
C LYS A 107 18.44 -14.73 -4.71
N PRO A 108 19.42 -15.59 -5.03
CA PRO A 108 19.28 -16.50 -6.16
C PRO A 108 18.14 -17.51 -5.91
N PRO A 109 17.46 -17.98 -6.98
CA PRO A 109 16.35 -18.93 -6.85
C PRO A 109 16.82 -20.22 -6.15
N LYS A 110 16.01 -20.71 -5.18
CA LYS A 110 16.36 -21.88 -4.34
C LYS A 110 16.41 -23.21 -5.10
N THR A 111 15.71 -23.34 -6.22
CA THR A 111 15.71 -24.55 -7.04
C THR A 111 15.56 -24.16 -8.51
N GLY A 112 16.69 -24.03 -9.18
CA GLY A 112 16.79 -24.11 -10.62
C GLY A 112 18.05 -24.92 -10.91
N ASN A 113 17.97 -25.89 -11.81
CA ASN A 113 19.17 -26.39 -12.49
C ASN A 113 19.71 -25.23 -13.32
N CYS A 114 20.37 -24.28 -12.67
CA CYS A 114 21.18 -23.30 -13.36
C CYS A 114 22.43 -24.05 -13.80
N THR A 115 22.36 -24.74 -14.95
CA THR A 115 23.47 -24.59 -15.88
C THR A 115 23.71 -23.09 -15.98
N ILE A 116 24.95 -22.67 -15.77
CA ILE A 116 25.41 -21.30 -15.95
C ILE A 116 25.12 -20.95 -17.42
N LEU A 117 23.88 -20.57 -17.73
CA LEU A 117 23.42 -20.34 -19.08
C LEU A 117 23.61 -18.88 -19.38
N GLU A 118 24.67 -18.68 -20.16
CA GLU A 118 24.84 -17.65 -21.18
C GLU A 118 24.95 -16.21 -20.67
N GLU A 119 26.12 -15.65 -20.97
CA GLU A 119 26.67 -14.33 -20.60
C GLU A 119 25.85 -13.11 -21.08
N ASN A 120 24.59 -13.26 -21.50
CA ASN A 120 23.83 -12.21 -22.18
C ASN A 120 22.45 -11.93 -21.59
N ILE A 121 22.26 -12.08 -20.28
CA ILE A 121 21.18 -11.38 -19.59
C ILE A 121 21.80 -10.10 -19.02
N PRO A 122 21.28 -8.89 -19.32
CA PRO A 122 21.72 -7.69 -18.64
C PRO A 122 21.22 -7.77 -17.19
N VAL A 123 21.98 -8.46 -16.36
CA VAL A 123 21.79 -8.48 -14.92
C VAL A 123 22.12 -7.08 -14.46
N ILE A 124 21.11 -6.35 -13.98
CA ILE A 124 21.31 -5.06 -13.33
C ILE A 124 22.30 -5.31 -12.19
N THR A 125 23.54 -4.87 -12.38
CA THR A 125 24.59 -5.08 -11.41
C THR A 125 24.43 -4.11 -10.25
N ILE A 126 25.02 -4.45 -9.10
CA ILE A 126 25.14 -3.52 -7.98
C ILE A 126 25.81 -2.22 -8.42
N ASN A 127 26.64 -2.24 -9.47
CA ASN A 127 27.24 -1.05 -10.05
C ASN A 127 26.23 -0.16 -10.78
N ASP A 128 25.27 -0.75 -11.50
CA ASP A 128 24.17 -0.01 -12.15
C ASP A 128 23.24 0.62 -11.12
N ILE A 129 22.93 -0.10 -10.04
CA ILE A 129 22.20 0.43 -8.88
C ILE A 129 23.01 1.56 -8.22
N ARG A 130 24.33 1.38 -8.06
CA ARG A 130 25.23 2.44 -7.56
C ARG A 130 25.30 3.63 -8.50
N GLN A 131 25.13 3.48 -9.82
CA GLN A 131 25.08 4.59 -10.77
C GLN A 131 23.74 5.35 -10.68
N ILE A 132 22.63 4.64 -10.53
CA ILE A 132 21.30 5.22 -10.29
C ILE A 132 21.24 5.94 -8.92
N ILE A 133 21.96 5.40 -7.93
CA ILE A 133 22.10 5.98 -6.59
C ILE A 133 23.23 7.03 -6.55
N ASN A 134 24.18 7.01 -7.49
CA ASN A 134 25.38 7.84 -7.44
C ASN A 134 24.99 9.32 -7.63
N PRO A 135 25.27 10.16 -6.64
CA PRO A 135 24.75 11.50 -6.54
C PRO A 135 25.57 12.51 -7.35
N LYS A 136 26.08 12.18 -8.54
CA LYS A 136 26.68 13.23 -9.39
C LYS A 136 25.63 14.18 -9.99
N ASN A 137 24.35 13.77 -10.04
CA ASN A 137 23.22 14.64 -10.41
C ASN A 137 22.24 14.96 -9.26
N LYS A 138 22.45 14.45 -8.03
CA LYS A 138 21.63 14.74 -6.84
C LYS A 138 22.39 15.50 -5.74
N SER A 139 23.69 15.75 -5.92
CA SER A 139 24.56 16.36 -4.91
C SER A 139 24.07 17.74 -4.47
N SER A 140 23.55 18.58 -5.38
CA SER A 140 23.13 19.94 -4.99
C SER A 140 21.97 19.92 -3.99
N ILE A 141 20.91 19.17 -4.27
CA ILE A 141 19.69 19.18 -3.44
C ILE A 141 19.92 18.54 -2.06
N ARG A 142 20.69 17.44 -2.01
CA ARG A 142 20.98 16.78 -0.72
C ARG A 142 21.97 17.59 0.11
N GLN A 143 23.00 18.18 -0.50
CA GLN A 143 23.94 19.05 0.22
C GLN A 143 23.23 20.31 0.74
N GLU A 144 22.33 20.90 -0.04
CA GLU A 144 21.54 22.05 0.39
C GLU A 144 20.58 21.70 1.55
N LYS A 145 19.91 20.54 1.50
CA LYS A 145 19.07 20.07 2.61
C LYS A 145 19.88 19.77 3.87
N VAL A 146 21.07 19.17 3.74
CA VAL A 146 21.96 18.89 4.87
C VAL A 146 22.53 20.19 5.45
N LEU A 147 22.82 21.20 4.61
CA LEU A 147 23.27 22.52 5.06
C LEU A 147 22.15 23.27 5.80
N LYS A 148 20.92 23.24 5.27
CA LYS A 148 19.72 23.77 5.94
C LYS A 148 19.44 23.08 7.28
N LEU A 149 19.64 21.75 7.35
CA LEU A 149 19.50 20.99 8.59
C LEU A 149 20.57 21.33 9.61
N LYS A 150 21.84 21.49 9.19
CA LYS A 150 22.92 21.92 10.08
C LYS A 150 22.66 23.30 10.65
N ASN A 151 22.34 24.28 9.79
CA ASN A 151 22.04 25.63 10.25
C ASN A 151 20.86 25.63 11.24
N LYS A 152 19.80 24.84 11.00
CA LYS A 152 18.68 24.73 11.93
C LYS A 152 19.07 24.06 13.25
N ILE A 153 19.92 23.04 13.24
CA ILE A 153 20.43 22.41 14.47
C ILE A 153 21.25 23.41 15.28
N ASP A 154 22.08 24.21 14.60
CA ASP A 154 22.88 25.24 15.26
C ASP A 154 21.98 26.34 15.87
N THR A 155 20.93 26.78 15.17
CA THR A 155 19.92 27.72 15.71
C THR A 155 19.13 27.14 16.89
N ILE A 156 18.84 25.83 16.87
CA ILE A 156 18.16 25.13 17.97
C ILE A 156 19.02 25.11 19.24
N ILE A 157 20.35 24.96 19.09
CA ILE A 157 21.30 24.93 20.21
C ILE A 157 21.48 26.33 20.80
N GLU A 158 21.45 27.38 19.97
CA GLU A 158 21.67 28.77 20.39
C GLU A 158 20.39 29.46 20.94
N GLU A 159 19.22 29.21 20.35
CA GLU A 159 17.96 29.92 20.69
C GLU A 159 16.92 29.05 21.43
N GLY A 160 17.16 27.74 21.58
CA GLY A 160 16.35 26.85 22.43
C GLY A 160 14.93 26.53 21.93
N VAL A 161 14.58 26.89 20.69
CA VAL A 161 13.26 26.59 20.11
C VAL A 161 13.31 25.28 19.33
N TRP A 162 12.74 24.22 19.92
CA TRP A 162 12.66 22.85 19.39
C TRP A 162 11.46 22.64 18.45
N ASP A 163 11.29 23.50 17.45
CA ASP A 163 10.17 23.37 16.52
C ASP A 163 10.64 22.94 15.11
N PHE A 164 10.16 21.76 14.68
CA PHE A 164 10.52 21.10 13.41
C PHE A 164 9.42 21.24 12.33
N ASP A 165 8.37 22.01 12.62
CA ASP A 165 7.15 22.10 11.80
C ASP A 165 7.38 22.63 10.36
N ASP A 166 8.45 23.38 10.12
CA ASP A 166 8.80 23.89 8.78
C ASP A 166 9.27 22.82 7.78
N VAL A 167 9.72 21.64 8.24
CA VAL A 167 10.36 20.64 7.37
C VAL A 167 9.36 19.62 6.83
N PHE A 168 8.22 19.43 7.50
CA PHE A 168 7.23 18.40 7.21
C PHE A 168 5.80 18.96 7.08
N GLN A 169 5.65 20.13 6.43
CA GLN A 169 4.37 20.85 6.29
C GLN A 169 3.25 20.10 5.55
N GLU A 170 3.46 18.93 4.95
CA GLU A 170 2.41 18.29 4.14
C GLU A 170 1.36 17.52 4.94
N HIS A 171 1.63 17.13 6.20
CA HIS A 171 0.64 16.37 6.97
C HIS A 171 0.63 16.75 8.45
N ASN A 172 -0.31 17.63 8.81
CA ASN A 172 -0.72 17.97 10.18
C ASN A 172 -1.28 16.76 10.96
N TYR A 173 -0.46 15.74 11.24
CA TYR A 173 -0.78 14.67 12.19
C TYR A 173 -0.10 14.87 13.56
N PHE A 174 0.81 15.84 13.67
CA PHE A 174 1.62 16.08 14.86
C PHE A 174 1.36 17.44 15.53
N ASN A 175 0.19 18.03 15.32
CA ASN A 175 -0.21 19.13 16.19
C ASN A 175 -0.40 18.55 17.60
N ARG A 176 0.50 18.87 18.54
CA ARG A 176 0.44 18.42 19.94
C ARG A 176 -0.85 18.89 20.64
N ASN A 177 -1.56 19.85 20.04
CA ASN A 177 -2.89 20.34 20.44
C ASN A 177 -4.05 19.67 19.67
N SER A 178 -3.80 18.57 18.95
CA SER A 178 -4.82 17.83 18.21
C SER A 178 -5.62 16.93 19.16
N THR A 179 -6.93 17.14 19.21
CA THR A 179 -7.90 16.26 19.90
C THR A 179 -7.75 14.78 19.53
N VAL A 180 -7.19 14.49 18.35
CA VAL A 180 -6.93 13.14 17.86
C VAL A 180 -5.83 12.44 18.66
N PHE A 181 -4.77 13.15 19.07
CA PHE A 181 -3.70 12.56 19.87
C PHE A 181 -4.24 12.12 21.23
N ASP A 182 -4.97 12.99 21.90
CA ASP A 182 -5.60 12.70 23.19
C ASP A 182 -6.60 11.54 23.09
N CYS A 183 -7.38 11.47 21.99
CA CYS A 183 -8.27 10.33 21.71
C CYS A 183 -7.52 8.99 21.58
N VAL A 184 -6.35 8.99 20.93
CA VAL A 184 -5.53 7.79 20.74
C VAL A 184 -4.87 7.37 22.05
N VAL A 185 -4.34 8.33 22.82
CA VAL A 185 -3.77 8.09 24.15
C VAL A 185 -4.83 7.52 25.10
N TYR A 186 -6.04 8.05 25.06
CA TYR A 186 -7.16 7.56 25.86
C TYR A 186 -7.58 6.14 25.47
N PHE A 187 -7.63 5.82 24.17
CA PHE A 187 -7.90 4.47 23.68
C PHE A 187 -6.81 3.47 24.14
N LEU A 188 -5.53 3.85 24.03
CA LEU A 188 -4.40 3.02 24.46
C LEU A 188 -4.43 2.78 25.98
N SER A 189 -4.74 3.81 26.75
CA SER A 189 -4.92 3.73 28.20
C SER A 189 -6.02 2.74 28.58
N GLY A 190 -7.13 2.71 27.84
CA GLY A 190 -8.19 1.71 28.02
C GLY A 190 -7.74 0.27 27.75
N TYR A 191 -6.90 0.06 26.73
CA TYR A 191 -6.30 -1.26 26.44
C TYR A 191 -5.35 -1.71 27.56
N ILE A 192 -4.48 -0.81 28.03
CA ILE A 192 -3.56 -1.08 29.14
C ILE A 192 -4.36 -1.42 30.41
N ASN A 193 -5.44 -0.68 30.69
CA ASN A 193 -6.32 -0.97 31.82
C ASN A 193 -6.92 -2.38 31.75
N LYS A 194 -7.41 -2.78 30.57
CA LYS A 194 -7.94 -4.13 30.32
C LYS A 194 -6.89 -5.21 30.55
N LYS A 195 -5.64 -4.97 30.13
CA LYS A 195 -4.54 -5.92 30.32
C LYS A 195 -4.13 -6.02 31.79
N LEU A 196 -4.02 -4.89 32.50
CA LEU A 196 -3.69 -4.85 33.91
C LEU A 196 -4.74 -5.54 34.78
N ASN A 197 -6.03 -5.36 34.47
CA ASN A 197 -7.13 -6.06 35.15
C ASN A 197 -7.04 -7.60 35.02
N SER A 198 -6.44 -8.14 33.96
CA SER A 198 -6.22 -9.59 33.84
C SER A 198 -5.02 -10.12 34.63
N ASN A 199 -4.07 -9.25 34.99
CA ASN A 199 -2.79 -9.64 35.60
C ASN A 199 -2.70 -9.32 37.11
N ILE A 200 -3.47 -8.34 37.59
CA ILE A 200 -3.44 -7.89 38.99
C ILE A 200 -4.47 -8.67 39.82
N LYS A 201 -4.04 -9.24 40.96
CA LYS A 201 -4.90 -9.98 41.90
C LYS A 201 -5.29 -9.16 43.14
N CYS A 202 -4.68 -7.99 43.34
CA CYS A 202 -4.96 -7.12 44.49
C CYS A 202 -6.26 -6.35 44.29
N LYS A 203 -7.22 -6.50 45.20
CA LYS A 203 -8.53 -5.83 45.14
C LYS A 203 -8.43 -4.30 45.20
N GLN A 204 -7.57 -3.77 46.07
CA GLN A 204 -7.35 -2.31 46.19
C GLN A 204 -6.82 -1.71 44.88
N CYS A 205 -5.84 -2.35 44.25
CA CYS A 205 -5.29 -1.90 42.97
C CYS A 205 -6.31 -1.99 41.83
N LEU A 206 -7.15 -3.04 41.82
CA LEU A 206 -8.22 -3.19 40.83
C LEU A 206 -9.30 -2.11 40.98
N ASP A 207 -9.65 -1.74 42.20
CA ASP A 207 -10.64 -0.69 42.44
C ASP A 207 -10.10 0.70 42.09
N SER A 208 -8.79 0.95 42.27
CA SER A 208 -8.13 2.17 41.79
C SER A 208 -8.01 2.29 40.27
N LEU A 209 -8.15 1.18 39.53
CA LEU A 209 -8.05 1.13 38.06
C LEU A 209 -9.41 1.29 37.36
N LYS A 210 -10.52 1.19 38.10
CA LYS A 210 -11.86 1.42 37.56
C LYS A 210 -12.11 2.92 37.34
N PRO A 211 -12.91 3.28 36.33
CA PRO A 211 -13.39 4.66 36.20
C PRO A 211 -14.32 5.01 37.36
N GLU A 212 -14.35 6.28 37.76
CA GLU A 212 -15.43 6.80 38.62
C GLU A 212 -16.75 6.66 37.87
N TYR A 213 -17.79 6.11 38.53
CA TYR A 213 -19.04 5.72 37.89
C TYR A 213 -19.73 6.87 37.13
N GLY A 214 -19.92 6.70 35.82
CA GLY A 214 -20.69 7.61 34.96
C GLY A 214 -20.31 7.44 33.48
N GLN A 215 -21.22 7.78 32.56
CA GLN A 215 -20.85 7.95 31.14
C GLN A 215 -19.78 9.04 31.06
N VAL A 216 -18.57 8.65 30.67
CA VAL A 216 -17.44 9.57 30.54
C VAL A 216 -17.62 10.34 29.23
N ILE A 217 -18.39 11.43 29.28
CA ILE A 217 -18.58 12.40 28.19
C ILE A 217 -17.40 13.38 28.24
N ILE A 218 -16.23 12.91 27.84
CA ILE A 218 -15.03 13.74 27.70
C ILE A 218 -14.55 13.59 26.24
N ALA A 219 -14.02 14.65 25.64
CA ALA A 219 -13.67 14.70 24.21
C ALA A 219 -12.68 13.58 23.82
N GLU A 220 -11.79 13.24 24.73
CA GLU A 220 -10.77 12.20 24.62
C GLU A 220 -11.38 10.79 24.58
N ALA A 221 -12.59 10.61 25.13
CA ALA A 221 -13.30 9.34 25.12
C ALA A 221 -14.12 9.11 23.84
N GLU A 222 -14.19 10.09 22.93
CA GLU A 222 -15.04 10.06 21.73
C GLU A 222 -14.70 8.86 20.82
N LEU A 223 -13.42 8.57 20.62
CA LEU A 223 -12.97 7.42 19.82
C LEU A 223 -13.40 6.07 20.45
N VAL A 224 -13.30 5.94 21.77
CA VAL A 224 -13.72 4.73 22.49
C VAL A 224 -15.23 4.56 22.42
N ASN A 225 -15.98 5.65 22.61
CA ASN A 225 -17.44 5.67 22.53
C ASN A 225 -17.94 5.33 21.11
N LEU A 226 -17.27 5.82 20.05
CA LEU A 226 -17.61 5.52 18.66
C LEU A 226 -17.29 4.07 18.25
N LYS A 227 -16.22 3.49 18.80
CA LYS A 227 -15.74 2.14 18.41
C LYS A 227 -16.24 1.02 19.30
N THR A 228 -16.75 1.32 20.50
CA THR A 228 -17.16 0.29 21.44
C THR A 228 -18.41 -0.45 20.95
N ARG A 229 -18.35 -1.78 20.96
CA ARG A 229 -19.52 -2.67 20.85
C ARG A 229 -19.92 -3.22 22.24
N GLY A 230 -19.57 -2.50 23.31
CA GLY A 230 -19.79 -2.90 24.72
C GLY A 230 -18.59 -3.58 25.40
N PHE A 231 -17.47 -3.79 24.71
CA PHE A 231 -16.31 -4.55 25.21
C PHE A 231 -15.04 -3.72 25.47
N LEU A 232 -15.05 -2.43 25.13
CA LEU A 232 -13.96 -1.51 25.43
C LEU A 232 -14.14 -0.91 26.82
N THR A 233 -13.04 -0.75 27.54
CA THR A 233 -13.00 -0.27 28.91
C THR A 233 -12.41 1.12 28.98
N HIS A 234 -13.03 2.00 29.77
CA HIS A 234 -12.48 3.33 30.03
C HIS A 234 -11.37 3.25 31.08
N PRO A 235 -10.23 3.94 30.86
CA PRO A 235 -9.18 4.07 31.87
C PRO A 235 -9.61 4.97 33.02
N ASN A 236 -8.99 4.78 34.20
CA ASN A 236 -9.07 5.77 35.28
C ASN A 236 -8.35 7.07 34.85
N LYS A 237 -8.82 8.23 35.33
CA LYS A 237 -8.24 9.55 35.03
C LYS A 237 -6.74 9.62 35.34
N ASN A 238 -6.30 9.03 36.45
CA ASN A 238 -4.88 9.03 36.83
C ASN A 238 -4.02 8.19 35.88
N LEU A 239 -4.55 7.06 35.37
CA LEU A 239 -3.85 6.22 34.40
C LEU A 239 -3.71 6.93 33.06
N TYR A 240 -4.75 7.64 32.63
CA TYR A 240 -4.70 8.47 31.42
C TYR A 240 -3.62 9.57 31.54
N LEU A 241 -3.61 10.31 32.66
CA LEU A 241 -2.61 11.36 32.90
C LEU A 241 -1.17 10.83 32.91
N ILE A 242 -0.94 9.63 33.46
CA ILE A 242 0.39 8.99 33.44
C ILE A 242 0.85 8.67 32.01
N ILE A 243 -0.06 8.31 31.11
CA ILE A 243 0.26 7.92 29.73
C ILE A 243 0.33 9.16 28.81
N GLN A 244 -0.31 10.26 29.20
CA GLN A 244 -0.29 11.54 28.49
C GLN A 244 1.00 12.35 28.74
N MET A 245 1.69 12.13 29.87
CA MET A 245 3.01 12.73 30.19
C MET A 245 4.11 12.24 29.24
#